data_AF-A0A451D646-F1
#
_entry.id   AF-A0A451D646-F1
#
_cell.length_a   1.000
_cell.length_b   1.000
_cell.length_c   1.000
_cell.angle_alpha   90.00
_cell.angle_beta   90.00
_cell.angle_gamma   90.00
#
_symmetry.space_group_name_H-M   'P 1'
#
loop_
_entity.id
_entity.type
_entity.pdbx_description
1 polymer ?
#
loop_
_entity_poly.entity_id
_entity_poly.type
_entity_poly.pdbx_seq_one_letter_code
_entity_poly.pdbx_strand_id
1 'polypeptide(L)'
;MTNNILAKFKTYFQKNIYITLLLILLSLSGCVILIARNYTTSNVTVTEFNRIIDNFAYRAKNTIKNKIGFLNKKNNIYTTLIQMNLSKHFFLKKEYKKSILMLRKLISLKLEENLMFLIKLNLVKLYIQQRQFYNAIEIVNNVRNHTWRKIFSKYRLNILLKREIF
;
A
#
# COMPACT_ATOMS: atom_id res chain seq x y z
N MET A 1 -25.86 -45.47 30.49
CA MET A 1 -26.07 -44.03 30.76
C MET A 1 -25.90 -43.15 29.50
N THR A 2 -24.99 -43.50 28.59
CA THR A 2 -24.74 -42.86 27.29
C THR A 2 -25.94 -42.85 26.32
N ASN A 3 -26.74 -43.92 26.27
CA ASN A 3 -27.90 -44.01 25.36
C ASN A 3 -29.00 -42.98 25.63
N ASN A 4 -29.21 -42.57 26.89
CA ASN A 4 -30.22 -41.57 27.25
C ASN A 4 -29.80 -40.14 26.87
N ILE A 5 -28.51 -39.84 26.91
CA ILE A 5 -27.96 -38.54 26.51
C ILE A 5 -28.08 -38.39 24.99
N LEU A 6 -27.72 -39.43 24.23
CA LEU A 6 -27.85 -39.48 22.78
C LEU A 6 -29.32 -39.32 22.32
N ALA A 7 -30.26 -39.96 23.02
CA ALA A 7 -31.69 -39.85 22.72
C ALA A 7 -32.25 -38.44 22.98
N LYS A 8 -31.86 -37.81 24.10
CA LYS A 8 -32.22 -36.41 24.42
C LYS A 8 -31.60 -35.41 23.44
N PHE A 9 -30.35 -35.66 23.03
CA PHE A 9 -29.67 -34.83 22.03
C PHE A 9 -30.36 -34.93 20.67
N LYS A 10 -30.72 -36.16 20.24
CA LYS A 10 -31.43 -36.40 18.97
C LYS A 10 -32.79 -35.71 18.92
N THR A 11 -33.57 -35.77 20.00
CA THR A 11 -34.88 -35.10 20.10
C THR A 11 -34.77 -33.58 20.14
N TYR A 12 -33.77 -33.03 20.84
CA TYR A 12 -33.47 -31.59 20.82
C TYR A 12 -33.05 -31.12 19.42
N PHE A 13 -32.19 -31.89 18.74
CA PHE A 13 -31.71 -31.58 17.39
C PHE A 13 -32.86 -31.63 16.37
N GLN A 14 -33.72 -32.65 16.43
CA GLN A 14 -34.91 -32.75 15.57
C GLN A 14 -35.88 -31.58 15.77
N LYS A 15 -36.06 -31.12 17.01
CA LYS A 15 -36.96 -30.00 17.31
C LYS A 15 -36.42 -28.65 16.83
N ASN A 16 -35.10 -28.48 16.85
CA ASN A 16 -34.46 -27.20 16.55
C ASN A 16 -33.79 -27.15 15.16
N ILE A 17 -33.91 -28.21 14.35
CA ILE A 17 -33.20 -28.34 13.06
C ILE A 17 -33.52 -27.18 12.10
N TYR A 18 -34.77 -26.72 12.08
CA TYR A 18 -35.20 -25.60 11.24
C TYR A 18 -34.55 -24.27 11.67
N ILE A 19 -34.40 -24.03 12.98
CA ILE A 19 -33.77 -22.82 13.52
C ILE A 19 -32.27 -22.84 13.22
N THR A 20 -31.62 -24.00 13.40
CA THR A 20 -30.20 -24.16 13.06
C THR A 20 -29.96 -23.96 11.56
N LEU A 21 -30.82 -24.51 10.70
CA LEU A 21 -30.71 -24.36 9.25
C LEU A 21 -30.94 -22.89 8.82
N LEU A 22 -31.88 -22.20 9.45
CA LEU A 22 -32.11 -20.76 9.23
C LEU A 22 -30.88 -19.92 9.61
N LEU A 23 -30.24 -20.20 10.75
CA LEU A 23 -29.04 -19.49 11.19
C LEU A 23 -27.87 -19.70 10.22
N ILE A 24 -27.71 -20.92 9.68
CA ILE A 24 -26.70 -21.22 8.66
C ILE A 24 -26.98 -20.43 7.38
N LEU A 25 -28.23 -20.38 6.92
CA LEU A 25 -28.62 -19.59 5.74
C LEU A 25 -28.36 -18.09 5.92
N LEU A 26 -28.67 -17.54 7.10
CA LEU A 26 -28.39 -16.14 7.43
C LEU A 26 -26.89 -15.85 7.50
N SER A 27 -26.10 -16.79 8.02
CA SER A 27 -24.63 -16.66 8.04
C SER A 27 -24.06 -16.65 6.61
N LEU A 28 -24.52 -17.57 5.76
CA LEU A 28 -24.09 -17.65 4.35
C LEU A 28 -24.49 -16.41 3.56
N SER A 29 -25.71 -15.89 3.76
CA SER A 29 -26.16 -14.66 3.08
C SER A 29 -25.32 -13.45 3.50
N GLY A 30 -24.97 -13.34 4.79
CA GLY A 30 -24.06 -12.32 5.30
C GLY A 30 -22.67 -12.40 4.65
N CYS A 31 -22.11 -13.60 4.53
CA CYS A 31 -20.83 -13.82 3.84
C CYS A 31 -20.89 -13.39 2.36
N VAL A 32 -21.96 -13.75 1.65
CA VAL A 32 -22.15 -13.39 0.24
C VAL A 32 -22.22 -11.87 0.06
N ILE A 33 -22.98 -11.17 0.92
CA ILE A 33 -23.09 -9.70 0.87
C ILE A 33 -21.74 -9.03 1.12
N LEU A 34 -20.96 -9.52 2.09
CA LEU A 34 -19.63 -8.98 2.39
C LEU A 34 -18.66 -9.17 1.21
N ILE A 35 -18.65 -10.35 0.60
CA ILE A 35 -17.83 -10.65 -0.58
C ILE A 35 -18.24 -9.76 -1.75
N ALA A 36 -19.54 -9.67 -2.06
CA ALA A 36 -20.06 -8.84 -3.14
C ALA A 36 -19.68 -7.36 -2.95
N ARG A 37 -19.83 -6.81 -1.74
CA ARG A 37 -19.46 -5.43 -1.44
C ARG A 37 -17.97 -5.16 -1.61
N ASN A 38 -17.12 -6.09 -1.16
CA ASN A 38 -15.67 -5.98 -1.32
C ASN A 38 -15.26 -6.08 -2.80
N TYR A 39 -15.87 -7.00 -3.56
CA TYR A 39 -15.63 -7.16 -4.99
C TYR A 39 -15.99 -5.89 -5.76
N THR A 40 -17.18 -5.32 -5.54
CA THR A 40 -17.61 -4.07 -6.19
C THR A 40 -16.67 -2.91 -5.84
N THR A 41 -16.30 -2.76 -4.55
CA THR A 41 -15.39 -1.69 -4.12
C THR A 41 -14.00 -1.82 -4.75
N SER A 42 -13.49 -3.06 -4.83
CA SER A 42 -12.21 -3.36 -5.47
C SER A 42 -12.25 -3.04 -6.97
N ASN A 43 -13.29 -3.48 -7.67
CA ASN A 43 -13.48 -3.20 -9.10
C ASN A 43 -13.60 -1.71 -9.41
N VAL A 44 -14.34 -0.95 -8.57
CA VAL A 44 -14.40 0.52 -8.71
C VAL A 44 -13.02 1.14 -8.52
N THR A 45 -12.25 0.65 -7.55
CA THR A 45 -10.88 1.15 -7.31
C THR A 45 -9.94 0.84 -8.48
N VAL A 46 -10.02 -0.37 -9.04
CA VAL A 46 -9.21 -0.81 -10.19
C VAL A 46 -9.56 -0.02 -11.45
N THR A 47 -10.86 0.15 -11.74
CA THR A 47 -11.30 0.91 -12.91
C THR A 47 -10.92 2.38 -12.81
N GLU A 48 -11.05 2.99 -11.63
CA GLU A 48 -10.57 4.36 -11.39
C GLU A 48 -9.04 4.48 -11.52
N PHE A 49 -8.30 3.50 -11.00
CA PHE A 49 -6.85 3.45 -11.13
C PHE A 49 -6.42 3.37 -12.60
N ASN A 50 -6.97 2.42 -13.36
CA ASN A 50 -6.67 2.26 -14.78
C ASN A 50 -6.95 3.56 -15.55
N ARG A 51 -8.13 4.16 -15.33
CA ARG A 51 -8.47 5.45 -15.94
C ARG A 51 -7.46 6.56 -15.61
N ILE A 52 -6.94 6.62 -14.39
CA ILE A 52 -5.95 7.62 -13.99
C ILE A 52 -4.59 7.39 -14.67
N ILE A 53 -4.18 6.13 -14.79
CA ILE A 53 -2.93 5.74 -15.45
C ILE A 53 -3.02 5.96 -16.95
N ASP A 54 -4.11 5.56 -17.61
CA ASP A 54 -4.30 5.71 -19.05
C ASP A 54 -4.30 7.19 -19.45
N ASN A 55 -5.08 8.02 -18.73
CA ASN A 55 -5.09 9.47 -18.96
C ASN A 55 -3.69 10.10 -18.81
N PHE A 56 -2.82 9.50 -18.01
CA PHE A 56 -1.44 9.96 -17.85
C PHE A 56 -0.55 9.61 -19.03
N ALA A 57 -0.69 8.41 -19.60
CA ALA A 57 0.03 8.01 -20.81
C ALA A 57 -0.26 8.99 -21.97
N TYR A 58 -1.50 9.45 -22.09
CA TYR A 58 -1.95 10.37 -23.15
C TYR A 58 -1.73 11.87 -22.86
N ARG A 59 -0.96 12.24 -21.81
CA ARG A 59 -0.66 13.65 -21.43
C ARG A 59 -1.88 14.58 -21.35
N ALA A 60 -3.04 14.08 -20.90
CA ALA A 60 -4.23 14.90 -20.76
C ALA A 60 -4.02 16.05 -19.74
N LYS A 61 -4.55 17.25 -20.05
CA LYS A 61 -4.36 18.52 -19.30
C LYS A 61 -4.66 18.47 -17.79
N ASN A 62 -5.46 17.49 -17.31
CA ASN A 62 -5.92 17.41 -15.90
C ASN A 62 -5.34 16.23 -15.07
N THR A 63 -4.26 15.62 -15.54
CA THR A 63 -3.71 14.39 -14.96
C THR A 63 -3.20 14.48 -13.52
N ILE A 64 -2.63 15.61 -13.09
CA ILE A 64 -2.10 15.76 -11.73
C ILE A 64 -3.25 15.95 -10.71
N LYS A 65 -4.23 16.80 -11.02
CA LYS A 65 -5.38 17.06 -10.14
C LYS A 65 -6.17 15.78 -9.88
N ASN A 66 -6.38 14.97 -10.91
CA ASN A 66 -7.07 13.68 -10.79
C ASN A 66 -6.32 12.70 -9.88
N LYS A 67 -4.99 12.64 -9.98
CA LYS A 67 -4.16 11.81 -9.11
C LYS A 67 -4.22 12.26 -7.66
N ILE A 68 -4.10 13.56 -7.41
CA ILE A 68 -4.21 14.11 -6.05
C ILE A 68 -5.60 13.82 -5.45
N GLY A 69 -6.66 13.94 -6.26
CA GLY A 69 -8.02 13.58 -5.83
C GLY A 69 -8.17 12.10 -5.45
N PHE A 70 -7.50 11.20 -6.18
CA PHE A 70 -7.47 9.77 -5.84
C PHE A 70 -6.71 9.48 -4.55
N LEU A 71 -5.66 10.25 -4.23
CA LEU A 71 -4.90 10.07 -2.99
C LEU A 71 -5.74 10.30 -1.71
N ASN A 72 -6.84 11.04 -1.80
CA ASN A 72 -7.73 11.27 -0.66
C ASN A 72 -8.67 10.08 -0.40
N LYS A 73 -8.65 9.04 -1.24
CA LYS A 73 -9.42 7.80 -1.05
C LYS A 73 -8.61 6.78 -0.23
N LYS A 74 -9.33 5.80 0.31
CA LYS A 74 -8.87 4.69 1.18
C LYS A 74 -7.44 4.23 0.84
N ASN A 75 -6.58 4.10 1.86
CA ASN A 75 -5.19 3.64 1.69
C ASN A 75 -5.15 2.20 1.18
N ASN A 76 -4.75 2.00 -0.08
CA ASN A 76 -4.53 0.71 -0.69
C ASN A 76 -3.28 0.73 -1.59
N ILE A 77 -2.97 -0.40 -2.23
CA ILE A 77 -1.79 -0.53 -3.09
C ILE A 77 -1.85 0.42 -4.29
N TYR A 78 -3.02 0.67 -4.86
CA TYR A 78 -3.21 1.59 -5.99
C TYR A 78 -2.91 3.04 -5.61
N THR A 79 -3.31 3.46 -4.40
CA THR A 79 -2.94 4.77 -3.84
C THR A 79 -1.42 4.89 -3.71
N THR A 80 -0.76 3.84 -3.24
CA THR A 80 0.71 3.80 -3.13
C THR A 80 1.37 3.94 -4.51
N LEU A 81 0.90 3.18 -5.51
CA LEU A 81 1.41 3.24 -6.87
C LEU A 81 1.21 4.62 -7.52
N ILE A 82 0.03 5.23 -7.35
CA ILE A 82 -0.25 6.59 -7.85
C ILE A 82 0.67 7.61 -7.19
N GLN A 83 0.91 7.49 -5.89
CA GLN A 83 1.76 8.42 -5.15
C GLN A 83 3.24 8.28 -5.53
N MET A 84 3.73 7.05 -5.75
CA MET A 84 5.06 6.81 -6.32
C MET A 84 5.16 7.38 -7.74
N ASN A 85 4.13 7.22 -8.56
CA ASN A 85 4.09 7.77 -9.91
C ASN A 85 4.10 9.31 -9.91
N LEU A 86 3.34 9.94 -9.01
CA LEU A 86 3.38 11.39 -8.79
C LEU A 86 4.77 11.86 -8.34
N SER A 87 5.42 11.12 -7.43
CA SER A 87 6.79 11.43 -7.02
C SER A 87 7.75 11.42 -8.21
N LYS A 88 7.66 10.41 -9.08
CA LYS A 88 8.46 10.32 -10.32
C LYS A 88 8.17 11.50 -11.25
N HIS A 89 6.90 11.86 -11.42
CA HIS A 89 6.50 13.01 -12.23
C HIS A 89 7.13 14.33 -11.73
N PHE A 90 7.05 14.60 -10.43
CA PHE A 90 7.68 15.78 -9.84
C PHE A 90 9.21 15.76 -9.96
N PHE A 91 9.84 14.58 -9.84
CA PHE A 91 11.27 14.44 -10.07
C PHE A 91 11.67 14.83 -11.49
N LEU A 92 10.95 14.33 -12.51
CA LEU A 92 11.24 14.65 -13.92
C LEU A 92 11.08 16.15 -14.22
N LYS A 93 10.19 16.83 -13.50
CA LYS A 93 10.02 18.30 -13.56
C LYS A 93 11.01 19.09 -12.72
N LYS A 94 11.99 18.43 -12.08
CA LYS A 94 12.94 19.03 -11.12
C LYS A 94 12.27 19.65 -9.89
N GLU A 95 11.02 19.29 -9.60
CA GLU A 95 10.26 19.72 -8.41
C GLU A 95 10.58 18.82 -7.21
N TYR A 96 11.86 18.72 -6.85
CA TYR A 96 12.38 17.71 -5.92
C TYR A 96 11.72 17.74 -4.53
N LYS A 97 11.41 18.93 -3.99
CA LYS A 97 10.71 19.06 -2.70
C LYS A 97 9.35 18.37 -2.72
N LYS A 98 8.59 18.50 -3.81
CA LYS A 98 7.29 17.83 -3.97
C LYS A 98 7.47 16.33 -4.17
N SER A 99 8.49 15.91 -4.91
CA SER A 99 8.84 14.50 -5.08
C SER A 99 9.14 13.81 -3.74
N ILE A 100 9.95 14.46 -2.89
CA ILE A 100 10.27 14.00 -1.53
C ILE A 100 9.01 13.94 -0.66
N LEU A 101 8.18 14.99 -0.68
CA LEU A 101 6.93 15.05 0.09
C LEU A 101 6.02 13.86 -0.23
N MET A 102 5.87 13.53 -1.52
CA MET A 102 5.05 12.40 -1.96
C MET A 102 5.60 11.06 -1.43
N LEU A 103 6.91 10.83 -1.43
CA LEU A 103 7.47 9.59 -0.91
C LEU A 103 7.46 9.48 0.61
N ARG A 104 7.71 10.58 1.34
CA ARG A 104 7.70 10.56 2.81
C ARG A 104 6.34 10.16 3.38
N LYS A 105 5.26 10.62 2.75
CA LYS A 105 3.89 10.23 3.11
C LYS A 105 3.63 8.72 2.98
N LEU A 106 4.42 7.99 2.20
CA LEU A 106 4.30 6.53 2.09
C LEU A 106 5.04 5.80 3.21
N ILE A 107 6.06 6.41 3.85
CA ILE A 107 6.82 5.76 4.92
C ILE A 107 5.95 5.51 6.17
N SER A 108 4.97 6.38 6.44
CA SER A 108 4.05 6.24 7.56
C SER A 108 3.00 5.13 7.36
N LEU A 109 2.93 4.54 6.17
CA LEU A 109 1.98 3.47 5.86
C LEU A 109 2.59 2.11 6.21
N LYS A 110 1.76 1.17 6.68
CA LYS A 110 2.15 -0.23 6.92
C LYS A 110 2.26 -0.98 5.58
N LEU A 111 3.31 -0.69 4.82
CA LEU A 111 3.60 -1.32 3.54
C LEU A 111 4.41 -2.62 3.72
N GLU A 112 4.39 -3.45 2.69
CA GLU A 112 5.31 -4.58 2.56
C GLU A 112 6.78 -4.09 2.60
N GLU A 113 7.65 -4.91 3.19
CA GLU A 113 9.02 -4.53 3.55
C GLU A 113 9.87 -4.09 2.35
N ASN A 114 9.83 -4.85 1.24
CA ASN A 114 10.58 -4.52 0.03
C ASN A 114 10.08 -3.22 -0.61
N LEU A 115 8.76 -3.00 -0.64
CA LEU A 115 8.19 -1.75 -1.12
C LEU A 115 8.63 -0.56 -0.26
N MET A 116 8.65 -0.73 1.07
CA MET A 116 9.16 0.28 2.00
C MET A 116 10.63 0.60 1.73
N PHE A 117 11.47 -0.40 1.51
CA PHE A 117 12.89 -0.17 1.18
C PHE A 117 13.09 0.49 -0.18
N LEU A 118 12.28 0.15 -1.18
CA LEU A 118 12.31 0.82 -2.48
C LEU A 118 11.99 2.31 -2.35
N ILE A 119 10.98 2.66 -1.54
CA ILE A 119 10.62 4.06 -1.25
C ILE A 119 11.78 4.77 -0.54
N LYS A 120 12.35 4.16 0.50
CA LYS A 120 13.52 4.69 1.22
C LYS A 120 14.72 4.92 0.28
N LEU A 121 14.98 3.99 -0.63
CA LEU A 121 16.06 4.10 -1.60
C LEU A 121 15.86 5.29 -2.54
N ASN A 122 14.64 5.49 -3.02
CA ASN A 122 14.31 6.63 -3.87
C ASN A 122 14.44 7.97 -3.11
N LEU A 123 14.08 8.01 -1.83
CA LEU A 123 14.33 9.17 -0.97
C LEU A 123 15.82 9.46 -0.80
N VAL A 124 16.64 8.45 -0.55
CA VAL A 124 18.11 8.60 -0.47
C VAL A 124 18.66 9.23 -1.74
N LYS A 125 18.25 8.74 -2.92
CA LYS A 125 18.66 9.31 -4.21
C LYS A 125 18.27 10.78 -4.35
N LEU A 126 17.04 11.13 -3.98
CA LEU A 126 16.54 12.51 -4.01
C LEU A 126 17.28 13.43 -3.04
N TYR A 127 17.56 12.94 -1.83
CA TYR A 127 18.31 13.71 -0.83
C TYR A 127 19.75 13.97 -1.26
N ILE A 128 20.42 12.98 -1.85
CA ILE A 128 21.75 13.18 -2.46
C ILE A 128 21.69 14.24 -3.56
N GLN A 129 20.69 14.17 -4.45
CA GLN A 129 20.51 15.14 -5.54
C GLN A 129 20.31 16.58 -5.01
N GLN A 130 19.68 16.72 -3.85
CA GLN A 130 19.42 17.99 -3.18
C GLN A 130 20.52 18.40 -2.18
N ARG A 131 21.65 17.68 -2.14
CA ARG A 131 22.74 17.86 -1.15
C ARG A 131 22.28 17.77 0.31
N GLN A 132 21.15 17.11 0.57
CA GLN A 132 20.62 16.85 1.91
C GLN A 132 21.23 15.57 2.48
N PHE A 133 22.56 15.55 2.62
CA PHE A 133 23.31 14.34 2.94
C PHE A 133 22.98 13.74 4.31
N TYR A 134 22.63 14.58 5.29
CA TYR A 134 22.19 14.13 6.62
C TYR A 134 20.94 13.24 6.54
N ASN A 135 19.91 13.69 5.82
CA ASN A 135 18.67 12.92 5.64
C ASN A 135 18.93 11.62 4.87
N ALA A 136 19.86 11.65 3.91
CA ALA A 136 20.23 10.46 3.14
C ALA A 136 20.94 9.42 4.02
N ILE A 137 21.91 9.84 4.85
CA ILE A 137 22.70 8.92 5.69
C ILE A 137 21.86 8.33 6.82
N GLU A 138 20.92 9.09 7.38
CA GLU A 138 19.99 8.61 8.40
C GLU A 138 19.18 7.40 7.88
N ILE A 139 18.62 7.51 6.67
CA ILE A 139 17.88 6.41 6.06
C ILE A 139 18.78 5.20 5.84
N VAL A 140 19.98 5.41 5.29
CA VAL A 140 20.94 4.34 4.97
C VAL A 140 21.35 3.57 6.23
N ASN A 141 21.62 4.27 7.33
CA ASN A 141 22.05 3.65 8.59
C ASN A 141 20.93 2.85 9.27
N ASN A 142 19.67 3.20 9.01
CA ASN A 142 18.51 2.54 9.61
C ASN A 142 18.05 1.28 8.83
N VAL A 143 18.74 0.87 7.76
CA VAL A 143 18.43 -0.36 7.01
C VAL A 143 19.06 -1.58 7.68
N ARG A 144 18.23 -2.34 8.41
CA ARG A 144 18.66 -3.57 9.10
C ARG A 144 18.65 -4.81 8.22
N ASN A 145 17.77 -4.88 7.22
CA ASN A 145 17.62 -6.03 6.33
C ASN A 145 18.92 -6.34 5.55
N HIS A 146 19.41 -7.59 5.63
CA HIS A 146 20.71 -7.98 5.09
C HIS A 146 20.81 -7.82 3.56
N THR A 147 19.76 -8.18 2.82
CA THR A 147 19.71 -8.06 1.36
C THR A 147 19.79 -6.60 0.93
N TRP A 148 18.96 -5.75 1.55
CA TRP A 148 18.91 -4.33 1.23
C TRP A 148 20.15 -3.57 1.73
N ARG A 149 20.76 -3.97 2.84
CA ARG A 149 21.98 -3.33 3.37
C ARG A 149 23.10 -3.27 2.34
N LYS A 150 23.27 -4.32 1.52
CA LYS A 150 24.25 -4.36 0.41
C LYS A 150 23.97 -3.31 -0.68
N ILE A 151 22.70 -2.99 -0.92
CA ILE A 151 22.30 -1.98 -1.90
C ILE A 151 22.53 -0.59 -1.31
N PHE A 152 22.10 -0.36 -0.07
CA PHE A 152 22.22 0.94 0.61
C PHE A 152 23.68 1.30 0.95
N SER A 153 24.57 0.34 1.17
CA SER A 153 26.00 0.60 1.42
C SER A 153 26.69 1.29 0.24
N LYS A 154 26.30 0.98 -1.01
CA LYS A 154 26.80 1.68 -2.21
C LYS A 154 26.48 3.17 -2.17
N TYR A 155 25.32 3.52 -1.65
CA TYR A 155 24.92 4.93 -1.48
C TYR A 155 25.63 5.58 -0.29
N ARG A 156 25.91 4.83 0.79
CA ARG A 156 26.71 5.33 1.92
C ARG A 156 28.05 5.89 1.46
N LEU A 157 28.80 5.10 0.68
CA LEU A 157 30.10 5.52 0.17
C LEU A 157 29.99 6.76 -0.71
N ASN A 158 29.01 6.79 -1.62
CA ASN A 158 28.76 7.92 -2.51
C ASN A 158 28.40 9.20 -1.73
N ILE A 159 27.59 9.10 -0.67
CA ILE A 159 27.25 10.23 0.22
C ILE A 159 28.51 10.79 0.88
N LEU A 160 29.36 9.93 1.43
CA LEU A 160 30.58 10.35 2.12
C LEU A 160 31.54 11.06 1.16
N LEU A 161 31.80 10.48 -0.01
CA LEU A 161 32.65 11.08 -1.03
C LEU A 161 32.12 12.43 -1.52
N LYS A 162 30.80 12.53 -1.78
CA LYS A 162 30.21 13.80 -2.24
C LYS A 162 30.18 14.87 -1.16
N ARG A 163 30.10 14.48 0.12
CA ARG A 163 30.13 15.43 1.24
C ARG A 163 31.51 16.07 1.41
N GLU A 164 32.59 15.39 1.02
CA GLU A 164 33.95 15.93 1.12
C GLU A 164 34.30 16.91 -0.03
N ILE A 165 33.56 16.85 -1.14
CA ILE A 165 33.78 17.68 -2.34
C ILE A 165 33.00 19.01 -2.29
N PHE A 166 31.97 19.13 -1.44
CA PHE A 166 31.10 20.30 -1.33
C PHE A 166 31.06 20.85 0.09
#